data_AF-A0A135VCC7-F1
#
_entry.id   AF-A0A135VCC7-F1
#
_cell.length_a   1.000
_cell.length_b   1.000
_cell.length_c   1.000
_cell.angle_alpha   90.00
_cell.angle_beta   90.00
_cell.angle_gamma   90.00
#
_symmetry.space_group_name_H-M   'P 1'
#
loop_
_entity.id
_entity.type
_entity.pdbx_description
1 polymer ?
#
loop_
_entity_poly.entity_id
_entity_poly.type
_entity_poly.pdbx_seq_one_letter_code
_entity_poly.pdbx_strand_id
1 'polypeptide(L)'
;MKDLGTKIRRGLLKAGKFPRSSIHRASEFLIRWLRCAERKDYAFLLASSRGYGESRRVSLDLVALDPTSVTENVLSMVHSSVAISGTISPLDAYADMLGFGPDAVKATFQSPFARRNRLGLIIDGLDTSFQNRSKTIFERMVDHCVAVVDATPSNTGIFTSSYSIGKSLIEAGLGKRLRRKMFVEKPGMKGVENDKLIKTITTQDLTRKVEIMRMYFQR
;
A
#
# COMPACT_ATOMS: atom_id res chain seq x y z
N MET A 1 11.42 -27.52 -22.64
CA MET A 1 11.17 -27.28 -21.18
C MET A 1 9.71 -27.42 -20.80
N LYS A 2 8.78 -26.73 -21.48
CA LYS A 2 7.34 -26.75 -21.15
C LYS A 2 6.73 -28.16 -21.14
N ASP A 3 6.98 -28.95 -22.18
CA ASP A 3 6.40 -30.30 -22.31
C ASP A 3 6.91 -31.27 -21.24
N LEU A 4 8.19 -31.20 -20.90
CA LEU A 4 8.76 -31.95 -19.77
C LEU A 4 8.09 -31.55 -18.46
N GLY A 5 7.92 -30.25 -18.23
CA GLY A 5 7.18 -29.74 -17.07
C GLY A 5 5.73 -30.24 -17.02
N THR A 6 5.03 -30.26 -18.16
CA THR A 6 3.67 -30.80 -18.27
C THR A 6 3.61 -32.30 -17.99
N LYS A 7 4.59 -33.08 -18.48
CA LYS A 7 4.72 -34.51 -18.20
C LYS A 7 4.88 -34.76 -16.69
N ILE A 8 5.75 -34.00 -16.02
CA ILE A 8 5.94 -34.07 -14.56
C ILE A 8 4.64 -33.77 -13.81
N ARG A 9 3.93 -32.69 -14.18
CA ARG A 9 2.63 -32.34 -13.57
C ARG A 9 1.61 -33.46 -13.71
N ARG A 10 1.49 -34.04 -14.91
CA ARG A 10 0.58 -35.17 -15.18
C ARG A 10 0.97 -36.42 -14.38
N GLY A 11 2.27 -36.71 -14.25
CA GLY A 11 2.77 -37.83 -13.45
C GLY A 11 2.44 -37.66 -11.96
N LEU A 12 2.66 -36.46 -11.40
CA LEU A 12 2.29 -36.16 -10.02
C LEU A 12 0.78 -36.28 -9.77
N LEU A 13 -0.03 -35.79 -10.70
CA LEU A 13 -1.49 -35.90 -10.61
C LEU A 13 -1.94 -37.36 -10.60
N LYS A 14 -1.39 -38.19 -11.49
CA LYS A 14 -1.67 -39.64 -11.52
C LYS A 14 -1.27 -40.35 -10.22
N ALA A 15 -0.25 -39.84 -9.53
CA ALA A 15 0.20 -40.34 -8.24
C ALA A 15 -0.56 -39.74 -7.04
N GLY A 16 -1.67 -39.02 -7.26
CA GLY A 16 -2.45 -38.36 -6.20
C GLY A 16 -1.73 -37.19 -5.52
N LYS A 17 -0.63 -36.69 -6.09
CA LYS A 17 0.15 -35.57 -5.56
C LYS A 17 -0.23 -34.26 -6.26
N PHE A 18 0.05 -33.13 -5.59
CA PHE A 18 -0.14 -31.81 -6.19
C PHE A 18 0.69 -31.66 -7.47
N PRO A 19 0.08 -31.31 -8.62
CA PRO A 19 0.76 -31.25 -9.92
C PRO A 19 1.60 -29.96 -10.08
N ARG A 20 2.66 -29.85 -9.27
CA ARG A 20 3.59 -28.72 -9.25
C ARG A 20 4.89 -29.08 -9.97
N SER A 21 5.36 -28.20 -10.85
CA SER A 21 6.62 -28.37 -11.56
C SER A 21 7.30 -27.02 -11.74
N SER A 22 8.47 -26.84 -11.12
CA SER A 22 9.23 -25.59 -11.21
C SER A 22 9.68 -25.29 -12.63
N ILE A 23 10.10 -26.32 -13.38
CA ILE A 23 10.48 -26.16 -14.80
C ILE A 23 9.29 -25.76 -15.67
N HIS A 24 8.09 -26.27 -15.37
CA HIS A 24 6.87 -25.83 -16.06
C HIS A 24 6.62 -24.33 -15.81
N ARG A 25 6.60 -23.91 -14.54
CA ARG A 25 6.37 -22.51 -14.15
C ARG A 25 7.41 -21.56 -14.76
N ALA A 26 8.69 -21.93 -14.71
CA ALA A 26 9.76 -21.15 -15.32
C ALA A 26 9.58 -21.04 -16.84
N SER A 27 9.26 -22.15 -17.52
CA SER A 27 9.04 -22.13 -18.97
C SER A 27 7.82 -21.31 -19.37
N GLU A 28 6.73 -21.38 -18.59
CA GLU A 28 5.52 -20.60 -18.83
C GLU A 28 5.78 -19.11 -18.66
N PHE A 29 6.52 -18.73 -17.62
CA PHE A 29 6.96 -17.36 -17.40
C PHE A 29 7.82 -16.84 -18.57
N LEU A 30 8.84 -17.59 -19.02
CA LEU A 30 9.69 -17.16 -20.13
C LEU A 30 8.93 -17.02 -21.45
N ILE A 31 7.98 -17.93 -21.72
CA ILE A 31 7.10 -17.80 -22.90
C ILE A 31 6.22 -16.56 -22.79
N ARG A 32 5.66 -16.28 -21.60
CA ARG A 32 4.86 -15.06 -21.38
C ARG A 32 5.72 -13.80 -21.53
N TRP A 33 6.94 -13.82 -21.01
CA TRP A 33 7.91 -12.73 -21.15
C TRP A 33 8.16 -12.40 -22.62
N LEU A 34 8.46 -13.40 -23.45
CA LEU A 34 8.66 -13.20 -24.89
C LEU A 34 7.40 -12.68 -25.60
N ARG A 35 6.22 -13.21 -25.27
CA ARG A 35 4.95 -12.75 -25.84
C ARG A 35 4.62 -11.30 -25.50
N CYS A 36 5.02 -10.84 -24.33
CA CYS A 36 4.81 -9.47 -23.89
C CYS A 36 5.93 -8.53 -24.36
N ALA A 37 7.03 -9.03 -24.95
CA ALA A 37 8.23 -8.22 -25.22
C ALA A 37 7.98 -7.02 -26.14
N GLU A 38 7.02 -7.15 -27.06
CA GLU A 38 6.64 -6.11 -28.02
C GLU A 38 5.43 -5.27 -27.55
N ARG A 39 4.88 -5.60 -26.38
CA ARG A 39 3.72 -4.91 -25.81
C ARG A 39 4.15 -3.67 -25.01
N LYS A 40 3.49 -2.54 -25.25
CA LYS A 40 3.78 -1.26 -24.58
C LYS A 40 3.12 -1.13 -23.20
N ASP A 41 2.13 -1.95 -22.92
CA ASP A 41 1.38 -1.97 -21.66
C ASP A 41 2.05 -2.86 -20.58
N TYR A 42 3.27 -3.33 -20.83
CA TYR A 42 4.07 -4.10 -19.87
C TYR A 42 5.46 -3.48 -19.68
N ALA A 43 5.95 -3.52 -18.44
CA ALA A 43 7.32 -3.22 -18.08
C ALA A 43 8.09 -4.49 -17.70
N PHE A 44 9.36 -4.52 -18.09
CA PHE A 44 10.29 -5.60 -17.82
C PHE A 44 11.36 -5.13 -16.84
N LEU A 45 11.37 -5.70 -15.65
CA LEU A 45 12.27 -5.26 -14.58
C LEU A 45 13.22 -6.39 -14.19
N LEU A 46 14.49 -6.04 -14.03
CA LEU A 46 15.46 -6.85 -13.30
C LEU A 46 15.58 -6.25 -11.90
N ALA A 47 15.00 -6.92 -10.91
CA ALA A 47 15.02 -6.47 -9.53
C ALA A 47 16.04 -7.26 -8.72
N SER A 48 16.69 -6.60 -7.76
CA SER A 48 17.46 -7.28 -6.74
C SER A 48 17.06 -6.80 -5.36
N SER A 49 16.81 -7.74 -4.46
CA SER A 49 16.45 -7.47 -3.07
C SER A 49 17.35 -8.25 -2.13
N ARG A 50 17.52 -7.73 -0.92
CA ARG A 50 18.13 -8.50 0.17
C ARG A 50 17.08 -9.41 0.76
N GLY A 51 17.35 -10.72 0.77
CA GLY A 51 16.51 -11.71 1.41
C GLY A 51 16.63 -11.67 2.94
N TYR A 52 16.02 -12.66 3.60
CA TYR A 52 16.26 -12.92 5.02
C TYR A 52 17.62 -13.60 5.17
N GLY A 53 18.54 -13.02 5.94
CA GLY A 53 19.97 -13.33 5.87
C GLY A 53 20.61 -12.69 4.63
N GLU A 54 21.93 -12.44 4.63
CA GLU A 54 22.67 -11.63 3.62
C GLU A 54 22.59 -12.13 2.15
N SER A 55 21.77 -13.13 1.87
CA SER A 55 21.49 -13.66 0.53
C SER A 55 20.83 -12.61 -0.37
N ARG A 56 21.50 -12.28 -1.47
CA ARG A 56 20.95 -11.45 -2.55
C ARG A 56 19.99 -12.27 -3.41
N ARG A 57 18.73 -11.84 -3.49
CA ARG A 57 17.75 -12.40 -4.42
C ARG A 57 17.67 -11.52 -5.66
N VAL A 58 17.71 -12.15 -6.83
CA VAL A 58 17.49 -11.49 -8.12
C VAL A 58 16.20 -12.05 -8.71
N SER A 59 15.36 -11.17 -9.25
CA SER A 59 14.12 -11.55 -9.95
C SER A 59 13.98 -10.84 -11.28
N LEU A 60 13.30 -11.52 -12.19
CA LEU A 60 12.77 -10.95 -13.41
C LEU A 60 11.28 -10.72 -13.19
N ASP A 61 10.84 -9.47 -13.26
CA ASP A 61 9.46 -9.10 -13.00
C ASP A 61 8.83 -8.59 -14.30
N LEU A 62 7.68 -9.16 -14.65
CA LEU A 62 6.83 -8.73 -15.76
C LEU A 62 5.64 -7.98 -15.15
N VAL A 63 5.62 -6.66 -15.29
CA VAL A 63 4.65 -5.79 -14.63
C VAL A 63 3.68 -5.24 -15.67
N ALA A 64 2.38 -5.51 -15.50
CA ALA A 64 1.35 -4.84 -16.30
C ALA A 64 1.25 -3.37 -15.85
N LEU A 65 1.41 -2.45 -16.79
CA LEU A 65 1.27 -1.01 -16.56
C LEU A 65 -0.18 -0.55 -16.74
N ASP A 66 -0.93 -1.28 -17.56
CA ASP A 66 -2.32 -0.98 -17.88
C ASP A 66 -3.24 -2.11 -17.39
N PRO A 67 -4.03 -1.87 -16.33
CA PRO A 67 -4.94 -2.87 -15.80
C PRO A 67 -6.16 -3.13 -16.70
N THR A 68 -6.48 -2.23 -17.64
CA THR A 68 -7.64 -2.35 -18.56
C THR A 68 -7.61 -3.66 -19.36
N SER A 69 -6.40 -4.10 -19.76
CA SER A 69 -6.17 -5.36 -20.47
C SER A 69 -6.75 -6.60 -19.76
N VAL A 70 -6.93 -6.53 -18.44
CA VAL A 70 -7.55 -7.57 -17.63
C VAL A 70 -8.99 -7.19 -17.27
N THR A 71 -9.20 -5.95 -16.82
CA THR A 71 -10.49 -5.53 -16.26
C THR A 71 -11.58 -5.37 -17.31
N GLU A 72 -11.28 -4.85 -18.51
CA GLU A 72 -12.27 -4.71 -19.59
C GLU A 72 -12.86 -6.05 -20.00
N ASN A 73 -12.03 -7.09 -20.09
CA ASN A 73 -12.49 -8.44 -20.42
C ASN A 73 -13.45 -8.99 -19.36
N VAL A 74 -13.23 -8.66 -18.09
CA VAL A 74 -14.14 -9.07 -17.01
C VAL A 74 -15.43 -8.25 -17.04
N LEU A 75 -15.32 -6.93 -17.26
CA LEU A 75 -16.47 -6.03 -17.34
C LEU A 75 -17.37 -6.34 -18.54
N SER A 76 -16.81 -6.77 -19.67
CA SER A 76 -17.57 -7.14 -20.86
C SER A 76 -18.33 -8.47 -20.74
N MET A 77 -17.92 -9.33 -19.79
CA MET A 77 -18.61 -10.60 -19.51
C MET A 77 -19.84 -10.45 -18.61
N VAL A 78 -20.05 -9.28 -18.00
CA VAL A 78 -21.20 -9.04 -17.10
C VAL A 78 -22.19 -8.08 -17.73
N HIS A 79 -23.48 -8.27 -17.43
CA HIS A 79 -24.53 -7.37 -17.90
C HIS A 79 -24.38 -5.96 -17.30
N SER A 80 -23.95 -5.85 -16.04
CA SER A 80 -23.76 -4.56 -15.35
C SER A 80 -22.76 -4.70 -14.20
N SER A 81 -22.02 -3.63 -13.92
CA SER A 81 -21.05 -3.54 -12.82
C SER A 81 -21.25 -2.22 -12.07
N VAL A 82 -21.15 -2.26 -10.74
CA VAL A 82 -21.26 -1.07 -9.87
C VAL A 82 -20.04 -1.04 -8.95
N ALA A 83 -19.22 0.01 -9.08
CA ALA A 83 -18.08 0.26 -8.21
C ALA A 83 -18.42 1.36 -7.20
N ILE A 84 -18.24 1.08 -5.91
CA ILE A 84 -18.54 2.00 -4.81
C ILE A 84 -17.28 2.17 -3.96
N SER A 85 -16.91 3.42 -3.67
CA SER A 85 -15.87 3.74 -2.69
C SER A 85 -16.06 5.12 -2.10
N GLY A 86 -15.62 5.30 -0.86
CA GLY A 86 -15.57 6.59 -0.18
C GLY A 86 -14.34 7.44 -0.52
N THR A 87 -13.36 6.90 -1.25
CA THR A 87 -12.08 7.58 -1.55
C THR A 87 -11.75 7.64 -3.05
N ILE A 88 -12.62 7.16 -3.92
CA ILE A 88 -12.42 7.22 -5.37
C ILE A 88 -12.81 8.62 -5.85
N SER A 89 -11.82 9.49 -5.97
CA SER A 89 -11.94 10.79 -6.64
C SER A 89 -10.57 11.18 -7.19
N PRO A 90 -10.47 11.68 -8.44
CA PRO A 90 -11.57 11.93 -9.39
C PRO A 90 -12.13 10.65 -10.04
N LEU A 91 -13.45 10.62 -10.28
CA LEU A 91 -14.14 9.45 -10.86
C LEU A 91 -13.71 9.15 -12.30
N ASP A 92 -13.32 10.16 -13.07
CA ASP A 92 -12.87 9.99 -14.45
C ASP A 92 -11.59 9.16 -14.52
N ALA A 93 -10.59 9.50 -13.71
CA ALA A 93 -9.33 8.76 -13.66
C ALA A 93 -9.54 7.29 -13.22
N TYR A 94 -10.48 7.05 -12.30
CA TYR A 94 -10.82 5.69 -11.88
C TYR A 94 -11.53 4.91 -12.98
N ALA A 95 -12.48 5.54 -13.68
CA ALA A 95 -13.18 4.94 -14.80
C ALA A 95 -12.19 4.54 -15.91
N ASP A 96 -11.33 5.48 -16.31
CA ASP A 96 -10.30 5.27 -17.34
C ASP A 96 -9.33 4.16 -16.93
N MET A 97 -8.83 4.18 -15.68
CA MET A 97 -7.87 3.19 -15.18
C MET A 97 -8.43 1.77 -15.22
N LEU A 98 -9.72 1.57 -14.92
CA LEU A 98 -10.32 0.23 -14.92
C LEU A 98 -10.98 -0.16 -16.25
N GLY A 99 -10.99 0.73 -17.24
CA GLY A 99 -11.62 0.46 -18.53
C GLY A 99 -13.15 0.45 -18.42
N PHE A 100 -13.71 1.28 -17.53
CA PHE A 100 -15.12 1.59 -17.62
C PHE A 100 -15.34 2.41 -18.90
N GLY A 101 -16.23 1.92 -19.76
CA GLY A 101 -16.52 2.58 -21.04
C GLY A 101 -17.01 4.03 -20.87
N PRO A 102 -17.03 4.82 -21.95
CA PRO A 102 -17.41 6.24 -21.92
C PRO A 102 -18.83 6.48 -21.39
N ASP A 103 -19.71 5.48 -21.51
CA ASP A 103 -21.10 5.53 -21.05
C ASP A 103 -21.27 5.22 -19.55
N ALA A 104 -20.17 5.02 -18.81
CA ALA A 104 -20.23 4.74 -17.39
C ALA A 104 -20.82 5.90 -16.59
N VAL A 105 -21.87 5.61 -15.83
CA VAL A 105 -22.53 6.58 -14.95
C VAL A 105 -21.66 6.85 -13.73
N LYS A 106 -21.26 8.12 -13.56
CA LYS A 106 -20.42 8.60 -12.47
C LYS A 106 -21.26 9.42 -11.50
N ALA A 107 -21.27 9.03 -10.23
CA ALA A 107 -22.02 9.72 -9.19
C ALA A 107 -21.17 9.91 -7.93
N THR A 108 -21.12 11.14 -7.43
CA THR A 108 -20.48 11.48 -6.15
C THR A 108 -21.56 11.97 -5.19
N PHE A 109 -21.62 11.33 -4.02
CA PHE A 109 -22.56 11.69 -2.98
C PHE A 109 -21.87 12.55 -1.92
N GLN A 110 -22.56 13.58 -1.43
CA GLN A 110 -22.05 14.41 -0.35
C GLN A 110 -21.96 13.59 0.95
N SER A 111 -20.91 13.85 1.72
CA SER A 111 -20.75 13.25 3.05
C SER A 111 -21.96 13.57 3.93
N PRO A 112 -22.64 12.57 4.53
CA PRO A 112 -23.78 12.81 5.42
C PRO A 112 -23.37 13.46 6.75
N PHE A 113 -22.06 13.49 7.06
CA PHE A 113 -21.53 14.08 8.28
C PHE A 113 -21.42 15.61 8.19
N ALA A 114 -21.86 16.29 9.24
CA ALA A 114 -21.80 17.75 9.35
C ALA A 114 -20.36 18.27 9.27
N ARG A 115 -20.13 19.29 8.44
CA ARG A 115 -18.78 19.90 8.26
C ARG A 115 -18.20 20.42 9.57
N ARG A 116 -19.03 20.94 10.48
CA ARG A 116 -18.61 21.44 11.81
C ARG A 116 -17.91 20.40 12.69
N ASN A 117 -18.13 19.10 12.41
CA ASN A 117 -17.50 18.01 13.16
C ASN A 117 -16.10 17.65 12.61
N ARG A 118 -15.62 18.32 11.57
CA ARG A 118 -14.32 18.06 10.94
C ARG A 118 -13.57 19.37 10.67
N LEU A 119 -12.34 19.43 11.14
CA LEU A 119 -11.42 20.52 10.85
C LEU A 119 -10.27 19.99 9.96
N GLY A 120 -10.11 20.57 8.79
CA GLY A 120 -8.98 20.30 7.88
C GLY A 120 -8.01 21.48 7.91
N LEU A 121 -6.75 21.21 8.23
CA LEU A 121 -5.69 22.21 8.25
C LEU A 121 -4.53 21.72 7.39
N ILE A 122 -3.91 22.64 6.66
CA ILE A 122 -2.71 22.38 5.87
C ILE A 122 -1.63 23.34 6.38
N ILE A 123 -0.42 22.80 6.58
CA ILE A 123 0.74 23.56 7.02
C ILE A 123 1.70 23.62 5.84
N ASP A 124 1.93 24.83 5.35
CA ASP A 124 2.86 25.07 4.24
C ASP A 124 4.31 25.18 4.72
N GLY A 125 5.26 25.02 3.81
CA GLY A 125 6.69 25.22 4.09
C GLY A 125 7.38 24.07 4.82
N LEU A 126 6.80 22.87 4.77
CA LEU A 126 7.43 21.60 5.15
C LEU A 126 7.60 20.74 3.90
N ASP A 127 8.83 20.33 3.60
CA ASP A 127 9.12 19.45 2.46
C ASP A 127 9.80 18.16 2.90
N THR A 128 9.15 17.03 2.60
CA THR A 128 9.65 15.68 2.90
C THR A 128 10.27 14.99 1.68
N SER A 129 10.38 15.70 0.55
CA SER A 129 11.06 15.26 -0.66
C SER A 129 12.50 14.87 -0.35
N PHE A 130 13.01 13.83 -1.03
CA PHE A 130 14.31 13.25 -0.70
C PHE A 130 15.44 14.29 -0.73
N GLN A 131 15.37 15.26 -1.64
CA GLN A 131 16.40 16.30 -1.83
C GLN A 131 16.42 17.32 -0.68
N ASN A 132 15.27 17.62 -0.07
CA ASN A 132 15.15 18.70 0.91
C ASN A 132 15.12 18.20 2.37
N ARG A 133 15.22 16.89 2.61
CA ARG A 133 15.27 16.32 3.97
C ARG A 133 16.45 16.86 4.76
N SER A 134 16.16 17.65 5.79
CA SER A 134 17.14 18.15 6.74
C SER A 134 16.65 17.95 8.17
N LYS A 135 17.61 17.94 9.11
CA LYS A 135 17.31 17.85 10.54
C LYS A 135 16.35 18.97 10.98
N THR A 136 16.56 20.19 10.49
CA THR A 136 15.73 21.36 10.79
C THR A 136 14.29 21.20 10.33
N ILE A 137 14.05 20.58 9.15
CA ILE A 137 12.68 20.28 8.71
C ILE A 137 12.02 19.27 9.65
N PHE A 138 12.72 18.21 10.06
CA PHE A 138 12.15 17.23 10.99
C PHE A 138 11.87 17.84 12.37
N GLU A 139 12.73 18.73 12.88
CA GLU A 139 12.49 19.46 14.13
C GLU A 139 11.20 20.30 14.04
N ARG A 140 11.01 21.04 12.94
CA ARG A 140 9.76 21.79 12.68
C ARG A 140 8.55 20.88 12.55
N MET A 141 8.67 19.75 11.87
CA MET A 141 7.57 18.76 11.80
C MET A 141 7.20 18.25 13.21
N VAL A 142 8.20 18.01 14.07
CA VAL A 142 7.97 17.61 15.45
C VAL A 142 7.25 18.72 16.23
N ASP A 143 7.61 19.99 16.05
CA ASP A 143 6.88 21.12 16.66
C ASP A 143 5.39 21.08 16.32
N HIS A 144 5.07 20.92 15.03
CA HIS A 144 3.68 20.85 14.57
C HIS A 144 2.96 19.60 15.10
N CYS A 145 3.60 18.43 15.10
CA CYS A 145 3.01 17.22 15.66
C CYS A 145 2.69 17.38 17.16
N VAL A 146 3.62 17.93 17.95
CA VAL A 146 3.43 18.16 19.39
C VAL A 146 2.27 19.14 19.62
N ALA A 147 2.23 20.24 18.87
CA ALA A 147 1.15 21.22 18.99
C ALA A 147 -0.23 20.60 18.71
N VAL A 148 -0.36 19.79 17.66
CA VAL A 148 -1.61 19.10 17.32
C VAL A 148 -2.00 18.07 18.39
N VAL A 149 -1.03 17.28 18.87
CA VAL A 149 -1.29 16.29 19.92
C VAL A 149 -1.74 16.97 21.21
N ASP A 150 -1.09 18.05 21.63
CA ASP A 150 -1.42 18.76 22.86
C ASP A 150 -2.80 19.43 22.78
N ALA A 151 -3.15 20.01 21.62
CA ALA A 151 -4.46 20.63 21.39
C ALA A 151 -5.61 19.60 21.23
N THR A 152 -5.32 18.34 20.93
CA THR A 152 -6.36 17.32 20.67
C THR A 152 -6.74 16.59 21.96
N PRO A 153 -8.00 16.67 22.44
CA PRO A 153 -8.41 16.07 23.72
C PRO A 153 -8.63 14.54 23.66
N SER A 154 -8.34 13.90 22.54
CA SER A 154 -8.50 12.45 22.30
C SER A 154 -7.19 11.79 21.86
N ASN A 155 -7.24 10.49 21.55
CA ASN A 155 -6.13 9.78 20.93
C ASN A 155 -5.78 10.39 19.56
N THR A 156 -4.48 10.40 19.22
CA THR A 156 -3.99 11.03 17.98
C THR A 156 -3.18 10.02 17.16
N GLY A 157 -3.53 9.86 15.89
CA GLY A 157 -2.74 9.12 14.91
C GLY A 157 -1.85 10.05 14.09
N ILE A 158 -0.59 9.68 13.90
CA ILE A 158 0.39 10.36 13.05
C ILE A 158 0.72 9.40 11.90
N PHE A 159 0.25 9.73 10.70
CA PHE A 159 0.46 8.93 9.50
C PHE A 159 1.63 9.48 8.68
N THR A 160 2.62 8.64 8.41
CA THR A 160 3.84 9.03 7.67
C THR A 160 3.90 8.35 6.31
N SER A 161 4.53 9.00 5.32
CA SER A 161 4.65 8.48 3.95
C SER A 161 5.52 7.21 3.86
N SER A 162 6.42 6.99 4.83
CA SER A 162 7.23 5.79 4.95
C SER A 162 7.70 5.56 6.40
N TYR A 163 8.08 4.32 6.71
CA TYR A 163 8.71 4.00 7.99
C TYR A 163 10.01 4.78 8.25
N SER A 164 10.75 5.15 7.19
CA SER A 164 11.96 5.96 7.34
C SER A 164 11.63 7.37 7.85
N ILE A 165 10.54 7.99 7.35
CA ILE A 165 10.08 9.30 7.85
C ILE A 165 9.63 9.20 9.31
N GLY A 166 8.84 8.17 9.65
CA GLY A 166 8.46 7.93 11.05
C GLY A 166 9.66 7.78 11.97
N LYS A 167 10.69 7.05 11.54
CA LYS A 167 11.96 6.92 12.29
C LYS A 167 12.67 8.26 12.45
N SER A 168 12.77 9.06 11.40
CA SER A 168 13.41 10.38 11.45
C SER A 168 12.69 11.35 12.41
N LEU A 169 11.36 11.29 12.51
CA LEU A 169 10.61 12.08 13.49
C LEU A 169 10.92 11.64 14.93
N ILE A 170 11.03 10.34 15.18
CA ILE A 170 11.41 9.80 16.49
C ILE A 170 12.84 10.23 16.86
N GLU A 171 13.77 10.12 15.91
CA GLU A 171 15.17 10.56 16.07
C GLU A 171 15.28 12.08 16.31
N ALA A 172 14.43 12.88 15.67
CA ALA A 172 14.31 14.33 15.89
C ALA A 172 13.67 14.70 17.24
N GLY A 173 13.24 13.72 18.04
CA GLY A 173 12.81 13.93 19.43
C GLY A 173 11.31 13.90 19.66
N LEU A 174 10.49 13.46 18.69
CA LEU A 174 9.03 13.38 18.84
C LEU A 174 8.62 12.65 20.12
N GLY A 175 9.13 11.44 20.34
CA GLY A 175 8.76 10.63 21.51
C GLY A 175 9.17 11.26 22.86
N LYS A 176 10.23 12.08 22.88
CA LYS A 176 10.69 12.76 24.11
C LYS A 176 9.85 13.98 24.46
N ARG A 177 9.26 14.63 23.44
CA ARG A 177 8.48 15.86 23.60
C ARG A 177 7.00 15.60 23.86
N LEU A 178 6.51 14.42 23.50
CA LEU A 178 5.14 14.02 23.77
C LEU A 178 4.94 13.68 25.26
N ARG A 179 3.91 14.26 25.88
CA ARG A 179 3.47 13.94 27.25
C ARG A 179 2.58 12.69 27.32
N ARG A 180 2.36 12.03 26.19
CA ARG A 180 1.42 10.91 26.01
C ARG A 180 2.17 9.65 25.62
N LYS A 181 1.61 8.49 25.97
CA LYS A 181 2.19 7.20 25.60
C LYS A 181 2.16 7.06 24.08
N MET A 182 3.33 6.83 23.48
CA MET A 182 3.50 6.68 22.04
C MET A 182 3.63 5.21 21.65
N PHE A 183 2.87 4.81 20.64
CA PHE A 183 2.91 3.51 19.98
C PHE A 183 3.47 3.69 18.57
N VAL A 184 4.25 2.72 18.09
CA VAL A 184 4.90 2.80 16.77
C VAL A 184 4.74 1.48 16.05
N GLU A 185 4.13 1.54 14.88
CA GLU A 185 4.02 0.41 13.96
C GLU A 185 5.40 0.11 13.34
N LYS A 186 5.80 -1.16 13.31
CA LYS A 186 7.09 -1.61 12.77
C LYS A 186 6.91 -2.37 11.45
N PRO A 187 7.88 -2.27 10.52
CA PRO A 187 7.88 -3.09 9.31
C PRO A 187 7.84 -4.58 9.65
N GLY A 188 6.95 -5.33 9.00
CA GLY A 188 6.88 -6.79 9.15
C GLY A 188 6.18 -7.30 10.41
N MET A 189 5.48 -6.43 11.16
CA MET A 189 4.61 -6.88 12.25
C MET A 189 3.55 -7.87 11.72
N LYS A 190 3.33 -8.95 12.48
CA LYS A 190 2.28 -9.91 12.15
C LYS A 190 0.91 -9.28 12.41
N GLY A 191 -0.12 -9.70 11.67
CA GLY A 191 -1.50 -9.21 11.87
C GLY A 191 -1.94 -9.26 13.34
N VAL A 192 -1.64 -10.36 14.03
CA VAL A 192 -1.94 -10.54 15.47
C VAL A 192 -1.27 -9.50 16.37
N GLU A 193 -0.04 -9.07 16.04
CA GLU A 193 0.68 -8.04 16.81
C GLU A 193 0.06 -6.66 16.57
N ASN A 194 -0.33 -6.37 15.33
CA ASN A 194 -1.03 -5.15 14.98
C ASN A 194 -2.40 -5.07 15.67
N ASP A 195 -3.16 -6.17 15.69
CA ASP A 195 -4.46 -6.23 16.37
C ASP A 195 -4.34 -5.97 17.87
N LYS A 196 -3.28 -6.47 18.52
CA LYS A 196 -2.98 -6.18 19.93
C LYS A 196 -2.64 -4.71 20.15
N LEU A 197 -1.89 -4.10 19.23
CA LEU A 197 -1.55 -2.68 19.27
C LEU A 197 -2.82 -1.82 19.20
N ILE A 198 -3.65 -2.06 18.19
CA ILE A 198 -4.92 -1.35 17.98
C ILE A 198 -5.87 -1.54 19.17
N LYS A 199 -5.98 -2.75 19.71
CA LYS A 199 -6.75 -2.99 20.94
C LYS A 199 -6.24 -2.16 22.10
N THR A 200 -4.93 -2.11 22.32
CA THR A 200 -4.32 -1.33 23.41
C THR A 200 -4.63 0.17 23.28
N ILE A 201 -4.71 0.69 22.06
CA ILE A 201 -5.01 2.09 21.78
C ILE A 201 -6.50 2.39 21.97
N THR A 202 -7.36 1.46 21.56
CA THR A 202 -8.82 1.58 21.62
C THR A 202 -9.38 1.30 23.03
N THR A 203 -8.66 0.55 23.87
CA THR A 203 -9.05 0.34 25.27
C THR A 203 -9.24 1.69 25.94
N GLN A 204 -10.46 1.93 26.44
CA GLN A 204 -10.83 3.06 27.29
C GLN A 204 -10.03 2.98 28.58
N ASP A 205 -8.88 3.66 28.57
CA ASP A 205 -8.08 3.95 29.73
C ASP A 205 -8.03 5.48 29.83
N LEU A 206 -7.94 6.03 31.05
CA LEU A 206 -7.89 7.48 31.30
C LEU A 206 -6.63 8.13 30.68
N THR A 207 -5.66 7.32 30.26
CA THR A 207 -4.43 7.75 29.60
C THR A 207 -4.61 7.93 28.09
N ARG A 208 -4.42 9.16 27.60
CA ARG A 208 -4.41 9.49 26.17
C ARG A 208 -3.17 8.95 25.47
N LYS A 209 -3.35 8.47 24.24
CA LYS A 209 -2.31 7.73 23.49
C LYS A 209 -2.05 8.38 22.13
N VAL A 210 -0.82 8.23 21.66
CA VAL A 210 -0.37 8.65 20.32
C VAL A 210 0.10 7.43 19.56
N GLU A 211 -0.25 7.31 18.29
CA GLU A 211 0.23 6.22 17.43
C GLU A 211 0.90 6.79 16.18
N ILE A 212 2.09 6.28 15.86
CA ILE A 212 2.74 6.53 14.58
C ILE A 212 2.54 5.31 13.69
N MET A 213 1.89 5.54 12.56
CA MET A 213 1.61 4.53 11.55
C MET A 213 2.21 4.94 10.22
N ARG A 214 2.44 3.95 9.36
CA ARG A 214 2.67 4.24 7.95
C ARG A 214 1.31 4.47 7.29
N MET A 215 1.23 5.46 6.41
CA MET A 215 0.06 5.62 5.56
C MET A 215 0.02 4.44 4.58
N TYR A 216 -0.92 3.51 4.79
CA TYR A 216 -1.26 2.51 3.81
C TYR A 216 -2.05 3.21 2.70
N PHE A 217 -1.35 3.72 1.69
CA PHE A 217 -2.01 3.92 0.42
C PHE A 217 -2.43 2.53 -0.05
N GLN A 218 -3.72 2.22 0.05
CA GLN A 218 -4.32 1.25 -0.85
C GLN A 218 -4.12 1.83 -2.26
N ARG A 219 -3.03 1.43 -2.90
CA ARG A 219 -2.86 1.57 -4.34
C ARG A 219 -3.63 0.45 -5.02
#